data_AF-A0A918EEJ6-F1
#
_entry.id   AF-A0A918EEJ6-F1
#
_cell.length_a   1.000
_cell.length_b   1.000
_cell.length_c   1.000
_cell.angle_alpha   90.00
_cell.angle_beta   90.00
_cell.angle_gamma   90.00
#
_symmetry.space_group_name_H-M   'P 1'
#
loop_
_entity.id
_entity.type
_entity.pdbx_description
1 polymer ?
#
loop_
_entity_poly.entity_id
_entity_poly.type
_entity_poly.pdbx_seq_one_letter_code
_entity_poly.pdbx_strand_id
1 'polypeptide(L)'
;MTRVTRRSLIIGGMALAAAGTTAGAGWARLTDPFTLGVASGDPTPDGVVLWTRLAPRPLNEDGLGGMPDRPVPVHWELAEDERFRHVVRRGTQVARPESGHSVHVEPFGLRPGREYYYRFRAEGHLSPVGRTRTAPAPGVLSTDLTMCFASCAHFGEGYFTAYRRLAEDHPDLVLHLGDYQYEYAAKAGDVRQVVGPETRTLADYRLRHAQYKTDADLQLAHSVAPWLVVWDDHEIENNWADDTPEQPDPAFPDRRAAAFQAYYENMPLRRAARPDGGDMRLYRRVRWGGLATFHMLDTRQYRDDQACGDGWKTCSDTSSATRTITGAEQEAWLLDGFRRSRSRWDVLGQQVFFAERDRKDGPDKELSMDSWDGYLASRDRVTRGWVDAKVRNAVVLTGDVHAHYAADIKQDWNDPASSRTVGTELVCTSVTSGRDGNDTVDEVQLRLNPHIKLHSRRRGYVRTKFTAREMRADFRVLPQVSTPGAEASTLKSFVVEDRNPGLNPV
;
A
#
# COMPACT_ATOMS: atom_id res chain seq x y z
N MET A 1 -34.98 105.45 -13.60
CA MET A 1 -33.88 104.48 -13.67
C MET A 1 -34.45 103.11 -13.29
N THR A 2 -35.12 102.46 -14.24
CA THR A 2 -34.67 101.33 -15.08
C THR A 2 -34.88 99.95 -14.42
N ARG A 3 -35.83 99.20 -15.02
CA ARG A 3 -36.16 97.77 -14.83
C ARG A 3 -35.01 96.86 -15.34
N VAL A 4 -35.03 95.57 -14.96
CA VAL A 4 -35.17 94.39 -15.86
C VAL A 4 -34.78 93.07 -15.15
N THR A 5 -35.50 92.00 -15.52
CA THR A 5 -35.43 90.58 -15.12
C THR A 5 -34.76 89.68 -16.20
N ARG A 6 -34.51 88.39 -15.86
CA ARG A 6 -34.33 87.17 -16.71
C ARG A 6 -33.16 87.09 -17.74
N ARG A 7 -32.20 86.16 -17.53
CA ARG A 7 -31.89 84.97 -18.40
C ARG A 7 -30.49 84.32 -18.16
N SER A 8 -30.53 83.01 -17.91
CA SER A 8 -29.72 81.91 -18.50
C SER A 8 -28.19 81.83 -18.39
N LEU A 9 -27.70 80.74 -17.76
CA LEU A 9 -26.56 79.90 -18.17
C LEU A 9 -26.64 78.55 -17.39
N ILE A 10 -27.27 77.51 -17.95
CA ILE A 10 -26.70 76.35 -18.68
C ILE A 10 -26.20 75.19 -17.76
N ILE A 11 -27.02 74.12 -17.76
CA ILE A 11 -26.72 72.69 -17.98
C ILE A 11 -25.60 72.00 -17.18
N GLY A 12 -26.00 70.94 -16.46
CA GLY A 12 -25.39 69.61 -16.62
C GLY A 12 -24.59 69.07 -15.45
N GLY A 13 -25.10 68.02 -14.81
CA GLY A 13 -24.31 67.23 -13.85
C GLY A 13 -25.13 66.24 -13.02
N MET A 14 -25.94 65.38 -13.65
CA MET A 14 -26.41 64.16 -12.98
C MET A 14 -25.19 63.25 -12.75
N ALA A 15 -24.75 63.15 -11.50
CA ALA A 15 -23.80 62.13 -11.09
C ALA A 15 -24.47 60.75 -11.18
N LEU A 16 -24.17 59.99 -12.24
CA LEU A 16 -24.34 58.54 -12.22
C LEU A 16 -23.39 58.00 -11.15
N ALA A 17 -23.95 57.51 -10.05
CA ALA A 17 -23.28 56.54 -9.20
C ALA A 17 -23.14 55.25 -10.02
N ALA A 18 -22.02 55.11 -10.73
CA ALA A 18 -21.60 53.83 -11.26
C ALA A 18 -21.25 52.94 -10.06
N ALA A 19 -22.21 52.12 -9.65
CA ALA A 19 -21.93 50.95 -8.83
C ALA A 19 -20.99 50.06 -9.64
N GLY A 20 -19.68 50.22 -9.41
CA GLY A 20 -18.68 49.28 -9.88
C GLY A 20 -18.93 47.96 -9.19
N THR A 21 -19.72 47.09 -9.82
CA THR A 21 -19.65 45.66 -9.55
C THR A 21 -18.26 45.22 -10.00
N THR A 22 -17.30 45.22 -9.08
CA THR A 22 -16.15 44.33 -9.21
C THR A 22 -16.75 42.92 -9.23
N ALA A 23 -17.02 42.40 -10.42
CA ALA A 23 -17.14 40.98 -10.63
C ALA A 23 -15.80 40.41 -10.15
N GLY A 24 -15.74 40.01 -8.88
CA GLY A 24 -14.63 39.20 -8.41
C GLY A 24 -14.53 38.06 -9.39
N ALA A 25 -13.35 37.88 -10.00
CA ALA A 25 -13.10 36.79 -10.92
C ALA A 25 -13.44 35.50 -10.18
N GLY A 26 -14.67 35.03 -10.36
CA GLY A 26 -15.16 33.84 -9.70
C GLY A 26 -14.39 32.70 -10.31
N TRP A 27 -13.50 32.09 -9.52
CA TRP A 27 -12.81 30.89 -9.93
C TRP A 27 -13.83 29.91 -10.48
N ALA A 28 -13.53 29.33 -11.65
CA ALA A 28 -14.39 28.32 -12.24
C ALA A 28 -14.65 27.23 -11.20
N ARG A 29 -15.94 26.88 -10.99
CA ARG A 29 -16.30 25.77 -10.12
C ARG A 29 -15.65 24.50 -10.65
N LEU A 30 -15.14 23.66 -9.74
CA LEU A 30 -14.64 22.36 -10.09
C LEU A 30 -15.75 21.53 -10.78
N THR A 31 -15.40 20.71 -11.77
CA THR A 31 -16.19 19.50 -12.08
C THR A 31 -15.98 18.47 -10.97
N ASP A 32 -16.62 17.30 -11.04
CA ASP A 32 -16.46 16.27 -9.99
C ASP A 32 -14.97 16.02 -9.68
N PRO A 33 -14.50 16.38 -8.47
CA PRO A 33 -13.10 16.29 -8.13
C PRO A 33 -12.72 14.92 -7.56
N PHE A 34 -13.68 14.04 -7.26
CA PHE A 34 -13.42 12.75 -6.59
C PHE A 34 -13.16 11.61 -7.58
N THR A 35 -12.48 11.91 -8.69
CA THR A 35 -12.20 10.96 -9.79
C THR A 35 -11.25 9.83 -9.41
N LEU A 36 -10.50 10.00 -8.30
CA LEU A 36 -9.56 9.02 -7.76
C LEU A 36 -10.16 8.20 -6.59
N GLY A 37 -11.46 8.38 -6.33
CA GLY A 37 -12.19 7.70 -5.28
C GLY A 37 -11.80 8.15 -3.86
N VAL A 38 -11.98 7.23 -2.93
CA VAL A 38 -11.75 7.41 -1.49
C VAL A 38 -11.04 6.19 -0.94
N ALA A 39 -10.28 6.34 0.15
CA ALA A 39 -9.60 5.23 0.82
C ALA A 39 -9.63 5.44 2.34
N SER A 40 -9.41 4.37 3.09
CA SER A 40 -9.18 4.43 4.53
C SER A 40 -8.03 3.53 4.92
N GLY A 41 -7.40 3.76 6.07
CA GLY A 41 -6.19 3.04 6.44
C GLY A 41 -5.76 3.20 7.89
N ASP A 42 -4.68 2.51 8.24
CA ASP A 42 -4.04 2.54 9.56
C ASP A 42 -5.02 2.50 10.75
N PRO A 43 -5.92 1.51 10.82
CA PRO A 43 -6.95 1.47 11.86
C PRO A 43 -6.34 1.26 13.25
N THR A 44 -6.91 1.97 14.21
CA THR A 44 -6.67 1.87 15.65
C THR A 44 -7.97 1.54 16.37
N PRO A 45 -7.93 1.15 17.66
CA PRO A 45 -9.14 0.86 18.41
C PRO A 45 -10.14 2.01 18.46
N ASP A 46 -9.69 3.26 18.39
CA ASP A 46 -10.53 4.44 18.53
C ASP A 46 -10.48 5.37 17.32
N GLY A 47 -9.90 4.95 16.19
CA GLY A 47 -9.71 5.82 15.04
C GLY A 47 -9.24 5.11 13.79
N VAL A 48 -9.27 5.81 12.67
CA VAL A 48 -8.80 5.37 11.35
C VAL A 48 -8.22 6.57 10.59
N VAL A 49 -7.52 6.36 9.48
CA VAL A 49 -7.24 7.40 8.48
C VAL A 49 -8.34 7.38 7.42
N LEU A 50 -8.85 8.53 7.02
CA LEU A 50 -9.69 8.72 5.84
C LEU A 50 -8.91 9.52 4.80
N TRP A 51 -9.01 9.13 3.53
CA TRP A 51 -8.25 9.71 2.44
C TRP A 51 -9.11 9.98 1.21
N THR A 52 -8.81 11.08 0.52
CA THR A 52 -9.19 11.33 -0.88
C THR A 52 -8.23 12.35 -1.49
N ARG A 53 -8.31 12.58 -2.79
CA ARG A 53 -7.55 13.63 -3.49
C ARG A 53 -8.46 14.30 -4.51
N LEU A 54 -8.45 15.63 -4.52
CA LEU A 54 -9.22 16.40 -5.49
C LEU A 54 -8.46 16.47 -6.81
N ALA A 55 -9.02 15.90 -7.87
CA ALA A 55 -8.39 15.83 -9.18
C ALA A 55 -9.45 15.74 -10.31
N PRO A 56 -10.11 16.85 -10.69
CA PRO A 56 -11.12 16.84 -11.77
C PRO A 56 -10.56 16.38 -13.13
N ARG A 57 -9.26 16.56 -13.38
CA ARG A 57 -8.54 16.05 -14.57
C ARG A 57 -7.29 15.31 -14.11
N PRO A 58 -7.44 14.06 -13.62
CA PRO A 58 -6.39 13.36 -12.89
C PRO A 58 -5.14 13.07 -13.72
N LEU A 59 -5.27 13.01 -15.05
CA LEU A 59 -4.16 12.69 -15.97
C LEU A 59 -3.49 13.93 -16.60
N ASN A 60 -3.67 15.11 -15.99
CA ASN A 60 -2.90 16.28 -16.39
C ASN A 60 -1.40 16.06 -16.10
N GLU A 61 -0.54 16.36 -17.07
CA GLU A 61 0.91 16.10 -16.99
C GLU A 61 1.65 16.96 -15.95
N ASP A 62 1.04 18.07 -15.50
CA ASP A 62 1.56 18.88 -14.39
C ASP A 62 1.50 18.17 -13.03
N GLY A 63 0.81 17.02 -12.96
CA GLY A 63 0.60 16.26 -11.73
C GLY A 63 -0.37 16.94 -10.74
N LEU A 64 -0.98 18.08 -11.08
CA LEU A 64 -1.89 18.86 -10.22
C LEU A 64 -3.36 18.46 -10.38
N GLY A 65 -3.67 17.50 -11.25
CA GLY A 65 -5.02 16.94 -11.37
C GLY A 65 -6.07 17.93 -11.89
N GLY A 66 -5.63 19.03 -12.51
CA GLY A 66 -6.52 20.10 -12.99
C GLY A 66 -7.11 21.00 -11.90
N MET A 67 -6.54 20.96 -10.69
CA MET A 67 -6.92 21.83 -9.58
C MET A 67 -6.35 23.25 -9.74
N PRO A 68 -7.06 24.29 -9.27
CA PRO A 68 -6.51 25.64 -9.21
C PRO A 68 -5.43 25.76 -8.12
N ASP A 69 -4.49 26.69 -8.30
CA ASP A 69 -3.47 27.03 -7.31
C ASP A 69 -4.06 27.84 -6.14
N ARG A 70 -4.93 27.17 -5.37
CA ARG A 70 -5.51 27.70 -4.13
C ARG A 70 -5.89 26.57 -3.17
N PRO A 71 -5.94 26.84 -1.86
CA PRO A 71 -6.54 25.93 -0.91
C PRO A 71 -8.04 25.70 -1.18
N VAL A 72 -8.51 24.47 -0.97
CA VAL A 72 -9.91 24.07 -1.11
C VAL A 72 -10.41 23.40 0.18
N PRO A 73 -11.44 23.96 0.85
CA PRO A 73 -12.07 23.30 1.99
C PRO A 73 -12.80 22.02 1.56
N VAL A 74 -12.53 20.92 2.26
CA VAL A 74 -13.17 19.62 2.05
C VAL A 74 -13.84 19.21 3.35
N HIS A 75 -15.17 19.15 3.34
CA HIS A 75 -15.92 18.61 4.47
C HIS A 75 -15.85 17.08 4.45
N TRP A 76 -15.80 16.46 5.61
CA TRP A 76 -15.83 15.01 5.75
C TRP A 76 -16.86 14.62 6.81
N GLU A 77 -17.48 13.46 6.62
CA GLU A 77 -18.44 12.86 7.55
C GLU A 77 -18.08 11.38 7.75
N LEU A 78 -18.28 10.89 8.97
CA LEU A 78 -18.19 9.48 9.35
C LEU A 78 -19.47 9.11 10.09
N ALA A 79 -20.12 8.02 9.67
CA ALA A 79 -21.43 7.60 10.14
C ALA A 79 -21.47 6.09 10.46
N GLU A 80 -22.46 5.69 11.25
CA GLU A 80 -22.73 4.28 11.59
C GLU A 80 -23.56 3.56 10.51
N ASP A 81 -24.12 4.30 9.56
CA ASP A 81 -24.91 3.77 8.46
C ASP A 81 -24.54 4.43 7.12
N GLU A 82 -24.62 3.64 6.04
CA GLU A 82 -24.25 4.06 4.68
C GLU A 82 -25.06 5.26 4.16
N ARG A 83 -26.27 5.48 4.71
CA ARG A 83 -27.12 6.61 4.33
C ARG A 83 -26.84 7.89 5.13
N PHE A 84 -25.84 7.87 6.01
CA PHE A 84 -25.43 9.00 6.85
C PHE A 84 -26.57 9.57 7.72
N ARG A 85 -27.47 8.72 8.22
CA ARG A 85 -28.51 9.14 9.18
C ARG A 85 -27.95 9.32 10.59
N HIS A 86 -26.88 8.58 10.91
CA HIS A 86 -26.21 8.58 12.21
C HIS A 86 -24.74 9.00 12.07
N VAL A 87 -24.50 10.28 11.80
CA VAL A 87 -23.14 10.86 11.73
C VAL A 87 -22.53 10.96 13.13
N VAL A 88 -21.39 10.29 13.34
CA VAL A 88 -20.68 10.24 14.63
C VAL A 88 -19.48 11.18 14.70
N ARG A 89 -18.89 11.51 13.55
CA ARG A 89 -17.82 12.51 13.41
C ARG A 89 -17.98 13.25 12.10
N ARG A 90 -17.55 14.52 12.10
CA ARG A 90 -17.46 15.35 10.90
C ARG A 90 -16.47 16.47 11.14
N GLY A 91 -15.99 17.06 10.06
CA GLY A 91 -15.12 18.21 10.12
C GLY A 91 -14.82 18.76 8.74
N THR A 92 -13.81 19.62 8.68
CA THR A 92 -13.31 20.20 7.45
C THR A 92 -11.80 20.07 7.44
N GLN A 93 -11.24 19.56 6.35
CA GLN A 93 -9.81 19.55 6.07
C GLN A 93 -9.55 20.49 4.89
N VAL A 94 -8.41 21.17 4.86
CA VAL A 94 -8.04 22.03 3.74
C VAL A 94 -7.11 21.26 2.81
N ALA A 95 -7.57 20.97 1.59
CA ALA A 95 -6.74 20.41 0.52
C ALA A 95 -5.89 21.54 -0.09
N ARG A 96 -4.58 21.35 -0.19
CA ARG A 96 -3.64 22.41 -0.61
C ARG A 96 -2.86 22.05 -1.87
N PRO A 97 -2.47 23.04 -2.71
CA PRO A 97 -1.69 22.81 -3.92
C PRO A 97 -0.36 22.09 -3.67
N GLU A 98 0.32 22.42 -2.56
CA GLU A 98 1.64 21.86 -2.25
C GLU A 98 1.59 20.35 -2.00
N SER A 99 0.42 19.82 -1.62
CA SER A 99 0.16 18.38 -1.42
C SER A 99 -0.69 17.77 -2.54
N GLY A 100 -0.71 18.37 -3.73
CA GLY A 100 -1.50 17.88 -4.86
C GLY A 100 -3.00 17.78 -4.57
N HIS A 101 -3.48 18.62 -3.65
CA HIS A 101 -4.85 18.62 -3.10
C HIS A 101 -5.30 17.27 -2.50
N SER A 102 -4.36 16.49 -1.96
CA SER A 102 -4.69 15.33 -1.12
C SER A 102 -5.32 15.77 0.21
N VAL A 103 -6.14 14.89 0.77
CA VAL A 103 -6.83 15.05 2.05
C VAL A 103 -6.56 13.83 2.90
N HIS A 104 -6.03 14.05 4.09
CA HIS A 104 -5.85 13.04 5.13
C HIS A 104 -6.58 13.50 6.39
N VAL A 105 -7.43 12.63 6.94
CA VAL A 105 -8.19 12.91 8.17
C VAL A 105 -7.97 11.76 9.15
N GLU A 106 -7.70 12.08 10.42
CA GLU A 106 -7.55 11.09 11.50
C GLU A 106 -8.65 11.27 12.56
N PRO A 107 -9.91 10.87 12.28
CA PRO A 107 -10.95 10.87 13.30
C PRO A 107 -10.59 9.94 14.47
N PHE A 108 -10.81 10.40 15.70
CA PHE A 108 -10.55 9.65 16.93
C PHE A 108 -11.76 9.62 17.88
N GLY A 109 -11.66 8.82 18.94
CA GLY A 109 -12.72 8.57 19.92
C GLY A 109 -13.90 7.75 19.37
N LEU A 110 -13.64 6.93 18.36
CA LEU A 110 -14.59 5.97 17.79
C LEU A 110 -14.70 4.73 18.69
N ARG A 111 -15.74 3.92 18.48
CA ARG A 111 -15.87 2.64 19.19
C ARG A 111 -14.97 1.59 18.53
N PRO A 112 -14.32 0.71 19.31
CA PRO A 112 -13.45 -0.34 18.77
C PRO A 112 -14.21 -1.48 18.10
N GLY A 113 -13.57 -2.10 17.11
CA GLY A 113 -14.09 -3.25 16.37
C GLY A 113 -15.40 -2.95 15.65
N ARG A 114 -15.60 -1.70 15.20
CA ARG A 114 -16.83 -1.24 14.56
C ARG A 114 -16.60 -0.84 13.13
N GLU A 115 -17.58 -1.19 12.31
CA GLU A 115 -17.71 -0.68 10.95
C GLU A 115 -18.27 0.74 10.97
N TYR A 116 -17.80 1.56 10.04
CA TYR A 116 -18.27 2.92 9.79
C TYR A 116 -18.28 3.20 8.28
N TYR A 117 -19.06 4.20 7.88
CA TYR A 117 -19.12 4.72 6.52
C TYR A 117 -18.64 6.16 6.49
N TYR A 118 -17.90 6.56 5.45
CA TYR A 118 -17.37 7.90 5.32
C TYR A 118 -17.54 8.47 3.92
N ARG A 119 -17.61 9.80 3.83
CA ARG A 119 -17.67 10.54 2.57
C ARG A 119 -17.07 11.93 2.71
N PHE A 120 -16.75 12.54 1.59
CA PHE A 120 -16.24 13.90 1.48
C PHE A 120 -17.17 14.79 0.66
N ARG A 121 -17.09 16.10 0.89
CA ARG A 121 -17.79 17.12 0.11
C ARG A 121 -16.88 18.31 -0.18
N ALA A 122 -16.74 18.66 -1.45
CA ALA A 122 -15.96 19.82 -1.90
C ALA A 122 -16.71 20.55 -3.01
N GLU A 123 -16.90 21.87 -2.85
CA GLU A 123 -17.53 22.75 -3.84
C GLU A 123 -18.84 22.23 -4.46
N GLY A 124 -19.69 21.59 -3.64
CA GLY A 124 -20.99 21.05 -4.06
C GLY A 124 -20.98 19.62 -4.58
N HIS A 125 -19.80 19.01 -4.76
CA HIS A 125 -19.66 17.61 -5.14
C HIS A 125 -19.54 16.72 -3.90
N LEU A 126 -20.09 15.51 -3.98
CA LEU A 126 -19.93 14.46 -2.97
C LEU A 126 -19.04 13.36 -3.52
N SER A 127 -18.13 12.85 -2.69
CA SER A 127 -17.37 11.65 -3.05
C SER A 127 -18.26 10.41 -3.06
N PRO A 128 -17.80 9.30 -3.65
CA PRO A 128 -18.31 7.98 -3.31
C PRO A 128 -18.25 7.74 -1.79
N VAL A 129 -19.14 6.87 -1.30
CA VAL A 129 -19.12 6.41 0.10
C VAL A 129 -18.07 5.30 0.23
N GLY A 130 -17.22 5.41 1.24
CA GLY A 130 -16.33 4.33 1.65
C GLY A 130 -16.80 3.68 2.94
N ARG A 131 -16.48 2.39 3.11
CA ARG A 131 -16.61 1.58 4.32
C ARG A 131 -15.24 1.45 4.97
N THR A 132 -15.20 1.56 6.29
CA THR A 132 -13.98 1.39 7.09
C THR A 132 -14.27 0.65 8.39
N ARG A 133 -13.24 0.28 9.12
CA ARG A 133 -13.37 -0.47 10.38
C ARG A 133 -12.28 -0.06 11.37
N THR A 134 -12.67 0.21 12.61
CA THR A 134 -11.70 0.38 13.72
C THR A 134 -11.18 -0.98 14.17
N ALA A 135 -9.93 -1.03 14.62
CA ALA A 135 -9.37 -2.26 15.18
C ALA A 135 -10.15 -2.67 16.46
N PRO A 136 -10.23 -3.96 16.81
CA PRO A 136 -10.80 -4.38 18.10
C PRO A 136 -9.99 -3.83 19.28
N ALA A 137 -10.65 -3.71 20.44
CA ALA A 137 -10.00 -3.23 21.66
C ALA A 137 -8.86 -4.19 22.09
N PRO A 138 -7.78 -3.68 22.72
CA PRO A 138 -6.67 -4.52 23.17
C PRO A 138 -7.14 -5.73 23.99
N GLY A 139 -6.58 -6.91 23.72
CA GLY A 139 -6.91 -8.16 24.41
C GLY A 139 -8.19 -8.87 23.94
N VAL A 140 -9.02 -8.25 23.09
CA VAL A 140 -10.21 -8.91 22.52
C VAL A 140 -9.80 -10.01 21.53
N LEU A 141 -10.30 -11.22 21.76
CA LEU A 141 -10.07 -12.42 20.93
C LEU A 141 -11.33 -12.95 20.24
N SER A 142 -12.51 -12.40 20.56
CA SER A 142 -13.81 -12.87 20.07
C SER A 142 -14.19 -12.35 18.68
N THR A 143 -13.28 -11.65 18.01
CA THR A 143 -13.49 -11.07 16.68
C THR A 143 -12.50 -11.72 15.73
N ASP A 144 -13.00 -12.60 14.88
CA ASP A 144 -12.25 -13.12 13.74
C ASP A 144 -11.78 -11.96 12.84
N LEU A 145 -10.75 -12.20 12.05
CA LEU A 145 -10.23 -11.25 11.08
C LEU A 145 -10.16 -11.91 9.71
N THR A 146 -10.97 -11.44 8.76
CA THR A 146 -10.78 -11.73 7.34
C THR A 146 -9.87 -10.65 6.76
N MET A 147 -8.68 -11.04 6.29
CA MET A 147 -7.71 -10.12 5.71
C MET A 147 -7.31 -10.60 4.32
N CYS A 148 -7.29 -9.69 3.36
CA CYS A 148 -6.72 -9.94 2.05
C CYS A 148 -5.40 -9.18 1.89
N PHE A 149 -4.45 -9.74 1.14
CA PHE A 149 -3.22 -9.02 0.81
C PHE A 149 -2.78 -9.27 -0.63
N ALA A 150 -2.13 -8.26 -1.20
CA ALA A 150 -1.73 -8.18 -2.60
C ALA A 150 -0.45 -7.35 -2.77
N SER A 151 0.18 -7.46 -3.94
CA SER A 151 1.32 -6.67 -4.39
C SER A 151 1.35 -6.61 -5.93
N CYS A 152 2.29 -5.85 -6.49
CA CYS A 152 2.72 -5.95 -7.89
C CYS A 152 1.56 -5.79 -8.90
N ALA A 153 1.12 -4.55 -9.07
CA ALA A 153 -0.03 -4.18 -9.87
C ALA A 153 0.33 -3.44 -11.17
N HIS A 154 1.30 -3.91 -11.96
CA HIS A 154 1.72 -3.21 -13.17
C HIS A 154 0.55 -2.88 -14.11
N PHE A 155 0.25 -1.59 -14.29
CA PHE A 155 -0.94 -1.11 -14.99
C PHE A 155 -1.00 -1.57 -16.44
N GLY A 156 0.14 -1.51 -17.14
CA GLY A 156 0.23 -1.90 -18.55
C GLY A 156 0.07 -3.39 -18.82
N GLU A 157 0.22 -4.26 -17.82
CA GLU A 157 0.28 -5.71 -18.05
C GLU A 157 -1.04 -6.45 -17.87
N GLY A 158 -2.06 -5.79 -17.33
CA GLY A 158 -3.39 -6.39 -17.20
C GLY A 158 -4.40 -5.46 -16.53
N TYR A 159 -5.65 -5.90 -16.51
CA TYR A 159 -6.76 -5.27 -15.80
C TYR A 159 -6.79 -5.72 -14.34
N PHE A 160 -7.21 -4.81 -13.47
CA PHE A 160 -7.23 -4.96 -12.02
C PHE A 160 -8.38 -5.81 -11.47
N THR A 161 -8.79 -6.84 -12.23
CA THR A 161 -9.83 -7.79 -11.83
C THR A 161 -9.56 -8.41 -10.46
N ALA A 162 -8.29 -8.61 -10.07
CA ALA A 162 -7.96 -9.13 -8.74
C ALA A 162 -8.48 -8.23 -7.60
N TYR A 163 -8.44 -6.91 -7.75
CA TYR A 163 -8.98 -5.98 -6.76
C TYR A 163 -10.50 -6.06 -6.65
N ARG A 164 -11.22 -6.24 -7.76
CA ARG A 164 -12.66 -6.53 -7.73
C ARG A 164 -12.96 -7.76 -6.89
N ARG A 165 -12.27 -8.87 -7.18
CA ARG A 165 -12.51 -10.16 -6.49
C ARG A 165 -12.10 -10.09 -5.02
N LEU A 166 -11.02 -9.38 -4.71
CA LEU A 166 -10.61 -9.10 -3.34
C LEU A 166 -11.70 -8.32 -2.58
N ALA A 167 -12.33 -7.33 -3.20
CA ALA A 167 -13.39 -6.55 -2.57
C ALA A 167 -14.66 -7.39 -2.32
N GLU A 168 -14.99 -8.31 -3.22
CA GLU A 168 -16.10 -9.27 -3.11
C GLU A 168 -15.89 -10.31 -1.99
N ASP A 169 -14.65 -10.54 -1.56
CA ASP A 169 -14.31 -11.37 -0.41
C ASP A 169 -14.58 -10.66 0.96
N HIS A 170 -15.11 -9.44 0.94
CA HIS A 170 -15.53 -8.65 2.10
C HIS A 170 -14.49 -8.57 3.24
N PRO A 171 -13.25 -8.11 2.96
CA PRO A 171 -12.20 -8.05 3.97
C PRO A 171 -12.54 -7.07 5.11
N ASP A 172 -12.07 -7.38 6.31
CA ASP A 172 -12.01 -6.44 7.44
C ASP A 172 -10.78 -5.51 7.34
N LEU A 173 -9.73 -5.99 6.68
CA LEU A 173 -8.43 -5.33 6.51
C LEU A 173 -7.80 -5.77 5.20
N VAL A 174 -7.18 -4.83 4.48
CA VAL A 174 -6.38 -5.12 3.27
C VAL A 174 -4.93 -4.74 3.51
N LEU A 175 -3.98 -5.56 3.10
CA LEU A 175 -2.56 -5.21 3.07
C LEU A 175 -2.10 -5.05 1.62
N HIS A 176 -1.29 -4.03 1.35
CA HIS A 176 -0.55 -3.91 0.08
C HIS A 176 0.93 -3.92 0.39
N LEU A 177 1.67 -4.85 -0.21
CA LEU A 177 3.05 -5.18 0.18
C LEU A 177 4.10 -4.64 -0.81
N GLY A 178 3.80 -3.50 -1.43
CA GLY A 178 4.64 -2.87 -2.44
C GLY A 178 4.29 -3.17 -3.89
N ASP A 179 4.93 -2.41 -4.78
CA ASP A 179 4.62 -2.33 -6.21
C ASP A 179 3.15 -1.99 -6.49
N TYR A 180 2.62 -1.06 -5.71
CA TYR A 180 1.32 -0.46 -5.95
C TYR A 180 1.29 0.21 -7.32
N GLN A 181 2.43 0.81 -7.70
CA GLN A 181 2.69 1.31 -9.03
C GLN A 181 4.06 0.88 -9.54
N TYR A 182 4.27 1.09 -10.84
CA TYR A 182 5.56 0.97 -11.51
C TYR A 182 5.94 2.33 -12.08
N GLU A 183 7.23 2.61 -12.19
CA GLU A 183 7.87 3.84 -12.65
C GLU A 183 7.94 3.95 -14.18
N TYR A 184 8.03 2.82 -14.88
CA TYR A 184 8.38 2.77 -16.31
C TYR A 184 7.44 3.53 -17.25
N ALA A 185 7.95 4.04 -18.36
CA ALA A 185 7.11 4.51 -19.46
C ALA A 185 6.35 3.35 -20.14
N ALA A 186 5.37 3.67 -20.98
CA ALA A 186 4.65 2.67 -21.76
C ALA A 186 5.58 1.82 -22.63
N LYS A 187 5.24 0.53 -22.76
CA LYS A 187 5.97 -0.44 -23.57
C LYS A 187 5.10 -0.98 -24.70
N ALA A 188 5.72 -1.31 -25.83
CA ALA A 188 5.04 -2.01 -26.90
C ALA A 188 4.46 -3.35 -26.40
N GLY A 189 3.17 -3.58 -26.68
CA GLY A 189 2.45 -4.77 -26.22
C GLY A 189 1.80 -4.64 -24.84
N ASP A 190 1.79 -3.46 -24.23
CA ASP A 190 0.94 -3.20 -23.07
C ASP A 190 -0.54 -3.43 -23.40
N VAL A 191 -1.23 -4.11 -22.49
CA VAL A 191 -2.69 -4.32 -22.53
C VAL A 191 -3.43 -3.02 -22.26
N ARG A 192 -2.84 -2.14 -21.45
CA ARG A 192 -3.37 -0.80 -21.14
C ARG A 192 -2.29 0.24 -21.32
N GLN A 193 -2.64 1.38 -21.92
CA GLN A 193 -1.68 2.46 -22.14
C GLN A 193 -1.21 3.06 -20.80
N VAL A 194 0.08 2.95 -20.49
CA VAL A 194 0.71 3.74 -19.41
C VAL A 194 0.90 5.19 -19.89
N VAL A 195 0.66 6.16 -19.01
CA VAL A 195 0.81 7.60 -19.34
C VAL A 195 2.05 8.19 -18.70
N GLY A 196 2.60 9.22 -19.35
CA GLY A 196 3.79 9.93 -18.89
C GLY A 196 5.10 9.19 -19.20
N PRO A 197 6.24 9.84 -18.91
CA PRO A 197 7.56 9.25 -19.02
C PRO A 197 7.81 8.23 -17.90
N GLU A 198 9.03 7.70 -17.83
CA GLU A 198 9.52 7.09 -16.59
C GLU A 198 9.45 8.12 -15.45
N THR A 199 8.92 7.73 -14.29
CA THR A 199 8.69 8.67 -13.20
C THR A 199 10.00 9.13 -12.56
N ARG A 200 10.30 10.42 -12.64
CA ARG A 200 11.46 11.03 -11.96
C ARG A 200 11.10 12.24 -11.12
N THR A 201 10.16 13.06 -11.60
CA THR A 201 9.73 14.29 -10.91
C THR A 201 8.47 14.06 -10.09
N LEU A 202 8.17 14.98 -9.15
CA LEU A 202 6.94 14.93 -8.37
C LEU A 202 5.68 14.95 -9.27
N ALA A 203 5.73 15.66 -10.40
CA ALA A 203 4.63 15.68 -11.36
C ALA A 203 4.41 14.29 -11.99
N ASP A 204 5.49 13.60 -12.37
CA ASP A 204 5.42 12.26 -12.95
C ASP A 204 4.86 11.24 -11.94
N TYR A 205 5.35 11.24 -10.70
CA TYR A 205 4.84 10.33 -9.67
C TYR A 205 3.37 10.62 -9.32
N ARG A 206 2.97 11.89 -9.26
CA ARG A 206 1.55 12.27 -9.03
C ARG A 206 0.66 11.83 -10.19
N LEU A 207 1.12 11.96 -11.44
CA LEU A 207 0.43 11.49 -12.64
C LEU A 207 0.29 9.96 -12.63
N ARG A 208 1.36 9.25 -12.27
CA ARG A 208 1.38 7.78 -12.22
C ARG A 208 0.41 7.24 -11.16
N HIS A 209 0.47 7.76 -9.94
CA HIS A 209 -0.49 7.39 -8.90
C HIS A 209 -1.93 7.69 -9.31
N ALA A 210 -2.16 8.85 -9.96
CA ALA A 210 -3.47 9.22 -10.46
C ALA A 210 -3.95 8.20 -11.52
N GLN A 211 -3.12 7.82 -12.50
CA GLN A 211 -3.46 6.80 -13.49
C GLN A 211 -3.93 5.50 -12.83
N TYR A 212 -3.14 4.97 -11.89
CA TYR A 212 -3.50 3.72 -11.22
C TYR A 212 -4.84 3.85 -10.47
N LYS A 213 -5.05 4.97 -9.78
CA LYS A 213 -6.28 5.25 -9.04
C LYS A 213 -7.49 5.64 -9.89
N THR A 214 -7.35 5.82 -11.20
CA THR A 214 -8.53 5.94 -12.09
C THR A 214 -9.23 4.59 -12.33
N ASP A 215 -8.57 3.48 -12.00
CA ASP A 215 -9.14 2.15 -12.17
C ASP A 215 -10.29 1.89 -11.18
N ALA A 216 -11.47 1.53 -11.70
CA ALA A 216 -12.68 1.35 -10.92
C ALA A 216 -12.62 0.14 -9.96
N ASP A 217 -11.90 -0.92 -10.32
CA ASP A 217 -11.74 -2.10 -9.45
C ASP A 217 -10.80 -1.80 -8.28
N LEU A 218 -9.76 -0.99 -8.51
CA LEU A 218 -8.90 -0.48 -7.44
C LEU A 218 -9.64 0.50 -6.53
N GLN A 219 -10.44 1.42 -7.09
CA GLN A 219 -11.28 2.32 -6.27
C GLN A 219 -12.28 1.54 -5.41
N LEU A 220 -12.89 0.47 -5.95
CA LEU A 220 -13.76 -0.41 -5.20
C LEU A 220 -13.01 -1.09 -4.05
N ALA A 221 -11.81 -1.63 -4.29
CA ALA A 221 -11.04 -2.29 -3.25
C ALA A 221 -10.62 -1.32 -2.11
N HIS A 222 -10.29 -0.07 -2.45
CA HIS A 222 -10.02 0.98 -1.44
C HIS A 222 -11.26 1.39 -0.65
N SER A 223 -12.45 1.35 -1.27
CA SER A 223 -13.68 1.80 -0.63
C SER A 223 -14.29 0.77 0.30
N VAL A 224 -13.89 -0.50 0.25
CA VAL A 224 -14.53 -1.54 1.06
C VAL A 224 -13.86 -1.80 2.41
N ALA A 225 -12.60 -1.44 2.66
CA ALA A 225 -11.93 -1.78 3.92
C ALA A 225 -10.80 -0.78 4.23
N PRO A 226 -10.31 -0.70 5.49
CA PRO A 226 -9.06 -0.02 5.77
C PRO A 226 -7.86 -0.79 5.20
N TRP A 227 -6.88 -0.05 4.66
CA TRP A 227 -5.65 -0.59 4.10
C TRP A 227 -4.44 -0.35 5.01
N LEU A 228 -3.57 -1.36 5.11
CA LEU A 228 -2.20 -1.22 5.60
C LEU A 228 -1.26 -1.31 4.41
N VAL A 229 -0.73 -0.17 3.99
CA VAL A 229 0.18 -0.13 2.84
C VAL A 229 1.62 0.01 3.29
N VAL A 230 2.48 -0.65 2.53
CA VAL A 230 3.91 -0.40 2.48
C VAL A 230 4.37 -0.47 1.03
N TRP A 231 5.44 0.24 0.67
CA TRP A 231 6.04 0.17 -0.66
C TRP A 231 6.98 -1.02 -0.80
N ASP A 232 7.39 -1.28 -2.03
CA ASP A 232 8.61 -1.99 -2.39
C ASP A 232 9.47 -1.06 -3.27
N ASP A 233 10.13 -1.57 -4.30
CA ASP A 233 11.06 -0.81 -5.13
C ASP A 233 10.37 0.07 -6.17
N HIS A 234 9.37 -0.47 -6.88
CA HIS A 234 8.77 0.20 -8.03
C HIS A 234 7.90 1.43 -7.71
N GLU A 235 7.63 1.69 -6.43
CA GLU A 235 7.15 3.00 -6.00
C GLU A 235 8.15 4.14 -6.30
N ILE A 236 9.42 3.83 -6.52
CA ILE A 236 10.52 4.76 -6.79
C ILE A 236 11.21 4.36 -8.10
N GLU A 237 11.96 3.28 -8.09
CA GLU A 237 12.78 2.75 -9.19
C GLU A 237 13.14 1.31 -8.87
N ASN A 238 13.08 0.43 -9.85
CA ASN A 238 13.46 -0.98 -9.73
C ASN A 238 14.75 -1.18 -8.89
N ASN A 239 14.71 -2.14 -7.98
CA ASN A 239 15.81 -2.64 -7.15
C ASN A 239 16.61 -1.60 -6.35
N TRP A 240 16.10 -0.40 -6.06
CA TRP A 240 16.83 0.55 -5.22
C TRP A 240 17.11 0.02 -3.80
N ALA A 241 18.20 0.50 -3.20
CA ALA A 241 18.69 0.13 -1.87
C ALA A 241 19.19 1.36 -1.11
N ASP A 242 18.37 1.88 -0.19
CA ASP A 242 18.65 3.11 0.58
C ASP A 242 18.95 4.31 -0.36
N ASP A 243 20.21 4.74 -0.44
CA ASP A 243 20.66 5.84 -1.31
C ASP A 243 21.16 5.34 -2.69
N THR A 244 21.15 4.03 -2.93
CA THR A 244 21.71 3.40 -4.14
C THR A 244 20.60 3.06 -5.15
N PRO A 245 20.56 3.70 -6.32
CA PRO A 245 19.72 3.28 -7.44
C PRO A 245 20.27 2.02 -8.13
N GLU A 246 19.44 1.30 -8.91
CA GLU A 246 19.89 0.15 -9.72
C GLU A 246 21.02 0.55 -10.70
N GLN A 247 20.87 1.72 -11.33
CA GLN A 247 21.84 2.29 -12.24
C GLN A 247 22.30 3.65 -11.72
N PRO A 248 23.59 4.03 -11.88
CA PRO A 248 24.09 5.30 -11.39
C PRO A 248 23.25 6.51 -11.84
N ASP A 249 22.54 7.12 -10.90
CA ASP A 249 21.70 8.31 -11.12
C ASP A 249 22.03 9.38 -10.06
N PRO A 250 22.76 10.45 -10.44
CA PRO A 250 23.06 11.57 -9.53
C PRO A 250 21.81 12.31 -9.01
N ALA A 251 20.66 12.16 -9.67
CA ALA A 251 19.40 12.77 -9.27
C ALA A 251 18.54 11.84 -8.39
N PHE A 252 19.04 10.66 -8.01
CA PHE A 252 18.27 9.70 -7.20
C PHE A 252 17.75 10.27 -5.88
N PRO A 253 18.49 11.10 -5.11
CA PRO A 253 17.94 11.71 -3.89
C PRO A 253 16.70 12.58 -4.15
N ASP A 254 16.70 13.36 -5.24
CA ASP A 254 15.56 14.20 -5.63
C ASP A 254 14.38 13.32 -6.11
N ARG A 255 14.68 12.26 -6.85
CA ARG A 255 13.69 11.26 -7.30
C ARG A 255 13.03 10.56 -6.11
N ARG A 256 13.81 10.14 -5.11
CA ARG A 256 13.32 9.51 -3.88
C ARG A 256 12.40 10.44 -3.10
N ALA A 257 12.81 11.70 -2.90
CA ALA A 257 11.99 12.69 -2.22
C ALA A 257 10.66 12.95 -2.95
N ALA A 258 10.70 13.06 -4.28
CA ALA A 258 9.51 13.21 -5.11
C ALA A 258 8.56 12.01 -5.00
N ALA A 259 9.10 10.80 -5.06
CA ALA A 259 8.34 9.56 -4.93
C ALA A 259 7.68 9.43 -3.55
N PHE A 260 8.43 9.70 -2.47
CA PHE A 260 7.91 9.61 -1.09
C PHE A 260 6.79 10.61 -0.85
N GLN A 261 6.95 11.85 -1.33
CA GLN A 261 5.88 12.84 -1.28
C GLN A 261 4.63 12.37 -2.02
N ALA A 262 4.77 11.90 -3.27
CA ALA A 262 3.65 11.40 -4.05
C ALA A 262 2.98 10.17 -3.41
N TYR A 263 3.75 9.27 -2.81
CA TYR A 263 3.24 8.09 -2.12
C TYR A 263 2.38 8.51 -0.91
N TYR A 264 2.90 9.39 -0.04
CA TYR A 264 2.13 9.91 1.09
C TYR A 264 0.84 10.61 0.63
N GLU A 265 0.91 11.43 -0.42
CA GLU A 265 -0.24 12.13 -0.99
C GLU A 265 -1.33 11.19 -1.51
N ASN A 266 -0.98 9.96 -1.90
CA ASN A 266 -1.88 9.00 -2.53
C ASN A 266 -2.22 7.77 -1.67
N MET A 267 -1.70 7.69 -0.45
CA MET A 267 -1.97 6.58 0.47
C MET A 267 -2.70 7.03 1.75
N PRO A 268 -3.58 6.19 2.33
CA PRO A 268 -4.31 6.49 3.56
C PRO A 268 -3.42 6.31 4.80
N LEU A 269 -2.32 7.06 4.86
CA LEU A 269 -1.33 7.02 5.93
C LEU A 269 -1.58 8.10 6.98
N ARG A 270 -1.14 7.83 8.21
CA ARG A 270 -1.14 8.84 9.28
C ARG A 270 -0.13 9.94 9.02
N ARG A 271 -0.37 11.11 9.62
CA ARG A 271 0.55 12.26 9.59
C ARG A 271 1.96 11.93 10.08
N ALA A 272 2.11 10.93 10.95
CA ALA A 272 3.41 10.45 11.43
C ALA A 272 4.30 9.86 10.31
N ALA A 273 3.70 9.45 9.18
CA ALA A 273 4.40 8.98 8.00
C ALA A 273 4.58 10.08 6.93
N ARG A 274 4.34 11.35 7.27
CA ARG A 274 4.61 12.45 6.33
C ARG A 274 6.12 12.51 6.05
N PRO A 275 6.54 12.54 4.78
CA PRO A 275 7.96 12.59 4.44
C PRO A 275 8.60 13.92 4.83
N ASP A 276 9.90 13.86 5.07
CA ASP A 276 10.82 15.00 5.18
C ASP A 276 11.95 14.80 4.15
N GLY A 277 11.80 15.44 2.98
CA GLY A 277 12.68 15.19 1.84
C GLY A 277 12.68 13.72 1.43
N GLY A 278 13.87 13.12 1.38
CA GLY A 278 14.08 11.72 1.03
C GLY A 278 13.85 10.73 2.19
N ASP A 279 13.30 11.16 3.33
CA ASP A 279 13.06 10.27 4.48
C ASP A 279 11.59 10.17 4.86
N MET A 280 11.11 8.96 5.15
CA MET A 280 9.72 8.74 5.54
C MET A 280 9.54 7.53 6.44
N ARG A 281 8.95 7.74 7.61
CA ARG A 281 8.71 6.67 8.58
C ARG A 281 7.50 5.81 8.19
N LEU A 282 7.72 4.82 7.32
CA LEU A 282 6.65 3.95 6.85
C LEU A 282 6.46 2.67 7.69
N TYR A 283 7.55 2.08 8.19
CA TYR A 283 7.44 0.90 9.05
C TYR A 283 6.75 1.24 10.38
N ARG A 284 5.76 0.42 10.75
CA ARG A 284 4.87 0.69 11.88
C ARG A 284 4.16 -0.56 12.38
N ARG A 285 3.53 -0.45 13.55
CA ARG A 285 2.83 -1.55 14.21
C ARG A 285 1.34 -1.29 14.31
N VAL A 286 0.53 -2.23 13.86
CA VAL A 286 -0.93 -2.18 13.99
C VAL A 286 -1.40 -3.40 14.76
N ARG A 287 -2.25 -3.19 15.76
CA ARG A 287 -2.80 -4.28 16.60
C ARG A 287 -4.25 -4.49 16.27
N TRP A 288 -4.63 -5.75 16.08
CA TRP A 288 -6.01 -6.18 15.90
C TRP A 288 -6.50 -6.91 17.15
N GLY A 289 -6.92 -6.14 18.14
CA GLY A 289 -7.29 -6.65 19.47
C GLY A 289 -6.16 -7.42 20.15
N GLY A 290 -6.48 -8.61 20.66
CA GLY A 290 -5.51 -9.61 21.11
C GLY A 290 -5.20 -10.69 20.06
N LEU A 291 -5.81 -10.59 18.87
CA LEU A 291 -5.71 -11.64 17.85
C LEU A 291 -4.39 -11.54 17.10
N ALA A 292 -4.12 -10.40 16.44
CA ALA A 292 -2.93 -10.22 15.61
C ALA A 292 -2.19 -8.93 15.98
N THR A 293 -0.86 -8.97 15.91
CA THR A 293 0.00 -7.78 15.83
C THR A 293 0.68 -7.79 14.47
N PHE A 294 0.38 -6.80 13.64
CA PHE A 294 1.04 -6.56 12.36
C PHE A 294 2.27 -5.69 12.60
N HIS A 295 3.44 -6.22 12.28
CA HIS A 295 4.71 -5.50 12.17
C HIS A 295 4.93 -5.23 10.69
N MET A 296 4.54 -4.06 10.21
CA MET A 296 4.74 -3.67 8.81
C MET A 296 6.18 -3.16 8.66
N LEU A 297 6.96 -3.79 7.79
CA LEU A 297 8.36 -3.47 7.55
C LEU A 297 8.53 -2.65 6.29
N ASP A 298 9.53 -1.77 6.32
CA ASP A 298 10.17 -1.19 5.14
C ASP A 298 11.51 -1.92 4.92
N THR A 299 11.66 -2.62 3.80
CA THR A 299 12.90 -3.34 3.46
C THR A 299 13.63 -2.69 2.28
N ARG A 300 13.37 -1.42 1.99
CA ARG A 300 14.06 -0.66 0.93
C ARG A 300 14.82 0.54 1.46
N GLN A 301 14.20 1.37 2.30
CA GLN A 301 14.80 2.64 2.71
C GLN A 301 16.07 2.50 3.57
N TYR A 302 16.31 1.35 4.19
CA TYR A 302 17.40 1.18 5.16
C TYR A 302 18.30 -0.03 4.88
N ARG A 303 18.16 -0.64 3.69
CA ARG A 303 18.94 -1.84 3.32
C ARG A 303 20.30 -1.44 2.79
N ASP A 304 21.30 -2.29 3.05
CA ASP A 304 22.54 -2.21 2.27
C ASP A 304 22.28 -2.61 0.81
N ASP A 305 23.15 -2.17 -0.10
CA ASP A 305 23.15 -2.57 -1.50
C ASP A 305 23.18 -4.10 -1.69
N GLN A 306 22.60 -4.57 -2.79
CA GLN A 306 22.52 -5.98 -3.15
C GLN A 306 23.93 -6.54 -3.37
N ALA A 307 24.25 -7.65 -2.71
CA ALA A 307 25.59 -8.21 -2.78
C ALA A 307 25.91 -8.73 -4.19
N CYS A 308 27.21 -8.74 -4.53
CA CYS A 308 27.72 -9.36 -5.76
C CYS A 308 27.07 -8.87 -7.07
N GLY A 309 26.61 -7.62 -7.11
CA GLY A 309 26.01 -7.00 -8.30
C GLY A 309 24.60 -7.50 -8.62
N ASP A 310 23.84 -7.84 -7.57
CA ASP A 310 22.43 -8.23 -7.61
C ASP A 310 22.10 -9.50 -8.45
N GLY A 311 20.83 -9.88 -8.51
CA GLY A 311 20.30 -11.02 -9.24
C GLY A 311 20.47 -12.35 -8.51
N TRP A 312 20.57 -13.43 -9.28
CA TRP A 312 20.77 -14.78 -8.78
C TRP A 312 22.26 -15.12 -8.74
N LYS A 313 22.83 -15.30 -7.54
CA LYS A 313 24.27 -15.44 -7.35
C LYS A 313 24.62 -16.49 -6.30
N THR A 314 25.74 -17.16 -6.50
CA THR A 314 26.51 -17.76 -5.40
C THR A 314 27.43 -16.68 -4.84
N CYS A 315 27.16 -16.20 -3.62
CA CYS A 315 27.83 -15.02 -3.06
C CYS A 315 28.06 -15.19 -1.55
N SER A 316 29.33 -15.17 -1.12
CA SER A 316 29.71 -15.31 0.30
C SER A 316 29.26 -14.13 1.16
N ASP A 317 29.16 -12.95 0.55
CA ASP A 317 28.85 -11.69 1.25
C ASP A 317 27.42 -11.66 1.81
N THR A 318 26.54 -12.54 1.32
CA THR A 318 25.20 -12.75 1.88
C THR A 318 25.21 -13.15 3.36
N SER A 319 26.28 -13.83 3.79
CA SER A 319 26.49 -14.26 5.18
C SER A 319 27.19 -13.23 6.06
N SER A 320 27.57 -12.06 5.51
CA SER A 320 28.25 -11.01 6.26
C SER A 320 27.39 -10.54 7.43
N ALA A 321 27.94 -10.61 8.64
CA ALA A 321 27.24 -10.24 9.87
C ALA A 321 26.83 -8.76 9.92
N THR A 322 27.51 -7.90 9.17
CA THR A 322 27.25 -6.46 9.14
C THR A 322 26.14 -6.07 8.18
N ARG A 323 25.76 -6.94 7.24
CA ARG A 323 24.73 -6.60 6.26
C ARG A 323 23.33 -6.57 6.89
N THR A 324 22.52 -5.64 6.42
CA THR A 324 21.17 -5.41 6.94
C THR A 324 20.19 -5.09 5.81
N ILE A 325 18.97 -5.60 5.95
CA ILE A 325 17.85 -5.24 5.08
C ILE A 325 16.88 -4.24 5.76
N THR A 326 16.90 -4.17 7.08
CA THR A 326 16.00 -3.29 7.85
C THR A 326 16.70 -2.04 8.40
N GLY A 327 18.03 -1.97 8.34
CA GLY A 327 18.79 -1.04 9.18
C GLY A 327 18.70 -1.40 10.68
N ALA A 328 19.52 -0.74 11.50
CA ALA A 328 19.65 -1.07 12.92
C ALA A 328 18.41 -0.67 13.75
N GLU A 329 17.81 0.49 13.45
CA GLU A 329 16.70 1.02 14.25
C GLU A 329 15.41 0.22 14.08
N GLN A 330 15.08 -0.18 12.84
CA GLN A 330 13.92 -1.01 12.56
C GLN A 330 14.11 -2.43 13.09
N GLU A 331 15.32 -3.00 13.00
CA GLU A 331 15.61 -4.31 13.59
C GLU A 331 15.37 -4.27 15.11
N ALA A 332 15.95 -3.28 15.81
CA ALA A 332 15.75 -3.11 17.25
C ALA A 332 14.26 -2.95 17.62
N TRP A 333 13.53 -2.14 16.85
CA TRP A 333 12.08 -1.93 17.01
C TRP A 333 11.26 -3.22 16.78
N LEU A 334 11.68 -4.07 15.85
CA LEU A 334 11.01 -5.33 15.52
C LEU A 334 11.23 -6.35 16.64
N LEU A 335 12.48 -6.52 17.08
CA LEU A 335 12.85 -7.44 18.17
C LEU A 335 12.16 -7.07 19.49
N ASP A 336 12.10 -5.78 19.81
CA ASP A 336 11.35 -5.25 20.95
C ASP A 336 9.82 -5.46 20.77
N GLY A 337 9.34 -5.36 19.53
CA GLY A 337 7.99 -5.77 19.14
C GLY A 337 7.63 -7.18 19.57
N PHE A 338 8.45 -8.15 19.17
CA PHE A 338 8.23 -9.56 19.50
C PHE A 338 8.20 -9.80 21.01
N ARG A 339 9.13 -9.21 21.78
CA ARG A 339 9.19 -9.37 23.24
C ARG A 339 7.94 -8.84 23.96
N ARG A 340 7.38 -7.73 23.45
CA ARG A 340 6.20 -7.08 24.05
C ARG A 340 4.87 -7.62 23.54
N SER A 341 4.85 -8.30 22.40
CA SER A 341 3.61 -8.81 21.84
C SER A 341 2.96 -9.81 22.81
N ARG A 342 1.63 -9.73 22.88
CA ARG A 342 0.77 -10.66 23.63
C ARG A 342 -0.34 -11.22 22.74
N SER A 343 -0.25 -10.96 21.43
CA SER A 343 -1.23 -11.42 20.45
C SER A 343 -1.13 -12.93 20.21
N ARG A 344 -2.15 -13.52 19.61
CA ARG A 344 -2.06 -14.90 19.12
C ARG A 344 -1.11 -15.00 17.93
N TRP A 345 -1.16 -14.03 17.04
CA TRP A 345 -0.39 -14.00 15.79
C TRP A 345 0.50 -12.76 15.78
N ASP A 346 1.79 -12.96 15.52
CA ASP A 346 2.71 -11.88 15.15
C ASP A 346 2.96 -12.01 13.65
N VAL A 347 2.45 -11.04 12.90
CA VAL A 347 2.44 -11.03 11.44
C VAL A 347 3.44 -10.00 10.96
N LEU A 348 4.42 -10.43 10.18
CA LEU A 348 5.37 -9.58 9.48
C LEU A 348 4.82 -9.27 8.10
N GLY A 349 4.36 -8.03 7.87
CA GLY A 349 3.97 -7.58 6.53
C GLY A 349 5.17 -6.91 5.88
N GLN A 350 5.66 -7.48 4.78
CA GLN A 350 6.91 -7.04 4.15
C GLN A 350 6.94 -7.42 2.65
N GLN A 351 8.02 -7.03 1.97
CA GLN A 351 8.12 -6.94 0.52
C GLN A 351 8.62 -8.24 -0.12
N VAL A 352 9.85 -8.63 0.20
CA VAL A 352 10.67 -9.57 -0.59
C VAL A 352 10.74 -10.96 0.03
N PHE A 353 11.03 -11.99 -0.77
CA PHE A 353 11.02 -13.40 -0.33
C PHE A 353 11.84 -13.67 0.95
N PHE A 354 11.22 -14.25 1.99
CA PHE A 354 11.83 -14.44 3.31
C PHE A 354 12.50 -15.80 3.48
N ALA A 355 11.79 -16.90 3.19
CA ALA A 355 12.32 -18.25 3.30
C ALA A 355 13.45 -18.50 2.29
N GLU A 356 14.28 -19.51 2.52
CA GLU A 356 15.33 -19.84 1.56
C GLU A 356 14.76 -20.31 0.22
N ARG A 357 15.34 -19.84 -0.88
CA ARG A 357 14.92 -20.20 -2.23
C ARG A 357 16.14 -20.44 -3.12
N ASP A 358 16.78 -21.60 -2.95
CA ASP A 358 17.93 -22.02 -3.74
C ASP A 358 17.53 -22.47 -5.16
N ARG A 359 18.41 -22.22 -6.14
CA ARG A 359 18.28 -22.65 -7.53
C ARG A 359 19.39 -23.58 -8.02
N LYS A 360 20.36 -23.93 -7.17
CA LYS A 360 21.53 -24.72 -7.55
C LYS A 360 21.56 -26.07 -6.83
N ASP A 361 21.70 -27.16 -7.59
CA ASP A 361 22.02 -28.47 -7.00
C ASP A 361 23.48 -28.47 -6.52
N GLY A 362 23.74 -29.02 -5.33
CA GLY A 362 25.09 -29.20 -4.79
C GLY A 362 25.28 -28.52 -3.42
N PRO A 363 26.54 -28.39 -2.95
CA PRO A 363 26.84 -27.77 -1.66
C PRO A 363 26.81 -26.24 -1.69
N ASP A 364 26.94 -25.63 -2.87
CA ASP A 364 26.81 -24.18 -3.06
C ASP A 364 25.36 -23.81 -3.33
N LYS A 365 24.93 -22.67 -2.80
CA LYS A 365 23.60 -22.11 -3.06
C LYS A 365 23.66 -21.01 -4.13
N GLU A 366 22.66 -20.94 -5.00
CA GLU A 366 22.41 -19.79 -5.87
C GLU A 366 21.13 -19.10 -5.38
N LEU A 367 21.31 -17.90 -4.86
CA LEU A 367 20.32 -17.18 -4.08
C LEU A 367 19.95 -15.85 -4.75
N SER A 368 18.77 -15.30 -4.44
CA SER A 368 18.38 -13.96 -4.89
C SER A 368 18.99 -12.91 -3.97
N MET A 369 19.86 -12.06 -4.52
CA MET A 369 20.54 -10.99 -3.77
C MET A 369 19.60 -9.86 -3.34
N ASP A 370 18.44 -9.74 -4.01
CA ASP A 370 17.43 -8.74 -3.67
C ASP A 370 16.43 -9.18 -2.58
N SER A 371 16.33 -10.49 -2.33
CA SER A 371 15.48 -11.09 -1.30
C SER A 371 16.20 -11.21 0.06
N TRP A 372 15.54 -11.74 1.10
CA TRP A 372 16.19 -12.01 2.39
C TRP A 372 17.33 -13.03 2.29
N ASP A 373 17.34 -13.87 1.25
CA ASP A 373 18.47 -14.74 0.91
C ASP A 373 19.75 -13.96 0.57
N GLY A 374 19.59 -12.73 0.07
CA GLY A 374 20.69 -11.78 -0.06
C GLY A 374 21.22 -11.33 1.29
N TYR A 375 20.46 -11.39 2.39
CA TYR A 375 20.78 -10.81 3.70
C TYR A 375 20.67 -11.85 4.83
N LEU A 376 21.33 -13.00 4.67
CA LEU A 376 21.20 -14.17 5.56
C LEU A 376 21.40 -13.83 7.04
N ALA A 377 22.45 -13.06 7.37
CA ALA A 377 22.70 -12.69 8.76
C ALA A 377 21.58 -11.81 9.35
N SER A 378 20.96 -10.95 8.55
CA SER A 378 19.80 -10.14 8.95
C SER A 378 18.57 -11.02 9.16
N ARG A 379 18.31 -11.97 8.25
CA ARG A 379 17.22 -12.96 8.39
C ARG A 379 17.36 -13.77 9.68
N ASP A 380 18.58 -14.21 9.99
CA ASP A 380 18.87 -15.01 11.18
C ASP A 380 18.65 -14.23 12.47
N ARG A 381 19.03 -12.95 12.52
CA ARG A 381 18.76 -12.09 13.68
C ARG A 381 17.27 -11.91 13.94
N VAL A 382 16.48 -11.70 12.89
CA VAL A 382 15.01 -11.59 13.01
C VAL A 382 14.38 -12.91 13.46
N THR A 383 14.77 -14.03 12.83
CA THR A 383 14.24 -15.36 13.14
C THR A 383 14.58 -15.78 14.58
N ARG A 384 15.86 -15.62 14.98
CA ARG A 384 16.30 -15.84 16.36
C ARG A 384 15.55 -14.94 17.33
N GLY A 385 15.34 -13.68 16.94
CA GLY A 385 14.59 -12.69 17.70
C GLY A 385 13.20 -13.14 18.13
N TRP A 386 12.41 -13.68 17.21
CA TRP A 386 11.07 -14.16 17.56
C TRP A 386 11.09 -15.50 18.31
N VAL A 387 12.08 -16.36 18.05
CA VAL A 387 12.28 -17.62 18.81
C VAL A 387 12.62 -17.31 20.27
N ASP A 388 13.56 -16.39 20.51
CA ASP A 388 13.98 -15.96 21.84
C ASP A 388 12.85 -15.26 22.60
N ALA A 389 12.05 -14.45 21.89
CA ALA A 389 10.86 -13.81 22.43
C ALA A 389 9.70 -14.80 22.67
N LYS A 390 9.83 -16.06 22.24
CA LYS A 390 8.79 -17.10 22.31
C LYS A 390 7.49 -16.65 21.64
N VAL A 391 7.62 -16.00 20.48
CA VAL A 391 6.47 -15.62 19.64
C VAL A 391 5.61 -16.85 19.41
N ARG A 392 4.30 -16.69 19.66
CA ARG A 392 3.37 -17.82 19.70
C ARG A 392 3.16 -18.41 18.31
N ASN A 393 2.89 -17.54 17.34
CA ASN A 393 2.72 -17.87 15.93
C ASN A 393 3.33 -16.76 15.08
N ALA A 394 4.49 -17.02 14.47
CA ALA A 394 5.15 -16.10 13.56
C ALA A 394 4.68 -16.38 12.12
N VAL A 395 4.15 -15.34 11.46
CA VAL A 395 3.69 -15.41 10.07
C VAL A 395 4.35 -14.29 9.27
N VAL A 396 4.90 -14.60 8.11
CA VAL A 396 5.45 -13.62 7.17
C VAL A 396 4.53 -13.54 5.96
N LEU A 397 4.20 -12.33 5.53
CA LEU A 397 3.43 -12.03 4.33
C LEU A 397 4.34 -11.29 3.35
N THR A 398 4.32 -11.70 2.09
CA THR A 398 5.33 -11.30 1.10
C THR A 398 4.70 -11.05 -0.28
N GLY A 399 5.30 -10.14 -1.06
CA GLY A 399 4.97 -9.83 -2.46
C GLY A 399 6.15 -10.11 -3.41
N ASP A 400 6.55 -9.09 -4.20
CA ASP A 400 7.71 -9.01 -5.10
C ASP A 400 7.75 -10.03 -6.26
N VAL A 401 7.78 -11.32 -5.96
CA VAL A 401 8.26 -12.38 -6.89
C VAL A 401 7.27 -12.80 -7.98
N HIS A 402 6.16 -12.09 -8.15
CA HIS A 402 5.12 -12.30 -9.17
C HIS A 402 4.54 -13.73 -9.24
N ALA A 403 4.61 -14.48 -8.14
CA ALA A 403 4.13 -15.84 -8.05
C ALA A 403 3.71 -16.16 -6.61
N HIS A 404 2.71 -17.03 -6.48
CA HIS A 404 2.31 -17.56 -5.19
C HIS A 404 3.31 -18.56 -4.67
N TYR A 405 3.65 -18.44 -3.40
CA TYR A 405 4.36 -19.45 -2.63
C TYR A 405 3.77 -19.59 -1.23
N ALA A 406 3.95 -20.78 -0.66
CA ALA A 406 3.70 -21.04 0.75
C ALA A 406 4.87 -21.85 1.28
N ALA A 407 5.54 -21.37 2.33
CA ALA A 407 6.74 -22.01 2.85
C ALA A 407 6.73 -22.11 4.38
N ASP A 408 7.27 -23.22 4.89
CA ASP A 408 7.64 -23.31 6.30
C ASP A 408 8.96 -22.55 6.52
N ILE A 409 9.02 -21.70 7.54
CA ILE A 409 10.25 -21.01 7.93
C ILE A 409 11.04 -21.92 8.88
N LYS A 410 12.27 -22.24 8.50
CA LYS A 410 13.15 -23.16 9.24
C LYS A 410 14.09 -22.41 10.17
N GLN A 411 14.42 -23.04 11.30
CA GLN A 411 15.35 -22.48 12.28
C GLN A 411 16.81 -22.51 11.78
N ASP A 412 17.15 -23.59 11.10
CA ASP A 412 18.43 -23.83 10.41
C ASP A 412 18.15 -24.17 8.95
N TRP A 413 18.80 -23.44 8.04
CA TRP A 413 18.67 -23.58 6.58
C TRP A 413 19.75 -24.50 5.97
N ASN A 414 20.70 -25.02 6.75
CA ASN A 414 21.69 -25.99 6.26
C ASN A 414 21.10 -27.40 6.12
N ASP A 415 20.09 -27.72 6.93
CA ASP A 415 19.31 -28.96 6.83
C ASP A 415 17.80 -28.68 7.01
N PRO A 416 17.17 -28.01 6.03
CA PRO A 416 15.78 -27.55 6.17
C PRO A 416 14.77 -28.70 6.31
N ALA A 417 15.14 -29.91 5.88
CA ALA A 417 14.28 -31.09 5.94
C ALA A 417 14.09 -31.61 7.37
N SER A 418 15.16 -31.63 8.18
CA SER A 418 15.10 -32.04 9.59
C SER A 418 14.92 -30.88 10.57
N SER A 419 15.21 -29.66 10.10
CA SER A 419 15.15 -28.44 10.89
C SER A 419 13.74 -28.11 11.39
N ARG A 420 13.70 -27.59 12.62
CA ARG A 420 12.46 -27.17 13.27
C ARG A 420 11.81 -26.02 12.48
N THR A 421 10.52 -26.17 12.17
CA THR A 421 9.70 -25.06 11.67
C THR A 421 9.43 -24.07 12.81
N VAL A 422 9.72 -22.78 12.58
CA VAL A 422 9.61 -21.68 13.56
C VAL A 422 8.67 -20.56 13.10
N GLY A 423 8.14 -20.66 11.89
CA GLY A 423 7.13 -19.75 11.34
C GLY A 423 6.61 -20.25 10.01
N THR A 424 5.73 -19.47 9.40
CA THR A 424 5.20 -19.70 8.05
C THR A 424 5.37 -18.44 7.21
N GLU A 425 5.67 -18.59 5.93
CA GLU A 425 5.61 -17.53 4.94
C GLU A 425 4.48 -17.78 3.93
N LEU A 426 3.69 -16.74 3.66
CA LEU A 426 2.67 -16.69 2.63
C LEU A 426 3.04 -15.61 1.61
N VAL A 427 3.33 -16.02 0.38
CA VAL A 427 3.72 -15.10 -0.69
C VAL A 427 2.53 -14.92 -1.63
N CYS A 428 2.02 -13.69 -1.76
CA CYS A 428 1.04 -13.38 -2.76
C CYS A 428 1.72 -13.28 -4.14
N THR A 429 1.04 -13.82 -5.14
CA THR A 429 1.34 -13.47 -6.53
C THR A 429 1.02 -11.99 -6.77
N SER A 430 1.35 -11.53 -7.96
CA SER A 430 1.02 -10.19 -8.45
C SER A 430 -0.46 -10.03 -8.80
N VAL A 431 -0.95 -8.80 -8.64
CA VAL A 431 -2.25 -8.37 -9.18
C VAL A 431 -2.26 -8.47 -10.70
N THR A 432 -1.21 -7.97 -11.37
CA THR A 432 -1.09 -8.01 -12.84
C THR A 432 0.32 -8.22 -13.37
N SER A 433 1.37 -7.89 -12.61
CA SER A 433 2.75 -8.02 -13.08
C SER A 433 3.08 -9.46 -13.51
N GLY A 434 3.74 -9.65 -14.64
CA GLY A 434 3.91 -10.96 -15.28
C GLY A 434 2.70 -11.43 -16.11
N ARG A 435 1.74 -10.53 -16.43
CA ARG A 435 0.59 -10.75 -17.33
C ARG A 435 -0.30 -11.91 -16.89
N ASP A 436 -0.89 -12.67 -17.81
CA ASP A 436 -1.83 -13.78 -17.49
C ASP A 436 -1.20 -14.92 -16.67
N GLY A 437 0.13 -15.03 -16.73
CA GLY A 437 0.83 -16.09 -16.03
C GLY A 437 0.61 -17.46 -16.65
N ASN A 438 0.92 -18.51 -15.90
CA ASN A 438 0.77 -19.89 -16.35
C ASN A 438 0.70 -20.87 -15.16
N ASP A 439 0.34 -22.11 -15.48
CA ASP A 439 0.28 -23.22 -14.51
C ASP A 439 1.61 -23.98 -14.41
N THR A 440 2.72 -23.44 -14.94
CA THR A 440 4.02 -24.11 -14.87
C THR A 440 4.53 -24.11 -13.43
N VAL A 441 4.81 -25.30 -12.93
CA VAL A 441 5.42 -25.52 -11.61
C VAL A 441 6.94 -25.57 -11.75
N ASP A 442 7.66 -24.92 -10.84
CA ASP A 442 9.12 -24.98 -10.78
C ASP A 442 9.57 -26.23 -10.00
N GLU A 443 9.56 -27.39 -10.65
CA GLU A 443 9.87 -28.67 -10.01
C GLU A 443 11.28 -28.75 -9.44
N VAL A 444 12.24 -28.07 -10.09
CA VAL A 444 13.63 -28.00 -9.61
C VAL A 444 13.69 -27.22 -8.31
N GLN A 445 13.07 -26.05 -8.26
CA GLN A 445 13.03 -25.25 -7.04
C GLN A 445 12.30 -25.97 -5.91
N LEU A 446 11.16 -26.63 -6.16
CA LEU A 446 10.45 -27.39 -5.12
C LEU A 446 11.27 -28.59 -4.61
N ARG A 447 12.03 -29.26 -5.48
CA ARG A 447 12.93 -30.35 -5.08
C ARG A 447 14.07 -29.85 -4.20
N LEU A 448 14.68 -28.73 -4.56
CA LEU A 448 15.79 -28.11 -3.82
C LEU A 448 15.35 -27.51 -2.48
N ASN A 449 14.10 -27.07 -2.39
CA ASN A 449 13.57 -26.34 -1.24
C ASN A 449 12.36 -27.07 -0.64
N PRO A 450 12.57 -28.19 0.09
CA PRO A 450 11.47 -29.05 0.57
C PRO A 450 10.53 -28.37 1.59
N HIS A 451 10.93 -27.21 2.13
CA HIS A 451 10.09 -26.37 2.98
C HIS A 451 9.04 -25.56 2.19
N ILE A 452 9.19 -25.41 0.87
CA ILE A 452 8.21 -24.76 0.00
C ILE A 452 7.14 -25.79 -0.40
N LYS A 453 5.87 -25.47 -0.08
CA LYS A 453 4.71 -26.37 -0.23
C LYS A 453 3.74 -25.96 -1.34
N LEU A 454 3.94 -24.78 -1.92
CA LEU A 454 3.16 -24.27 -3.04
C LEU A 454 4.05 -23.41 -3.94
N HIS A 455 3.86 -23.54 -5.24
CA HIS A 455 4.32 -22.59 -6.26
C HIS A 455 3.24 -22.43 -7.33
N SER A 456 2.91 -21.21 -7.72
CA SER A 456 2.06 -20.94 -8.89
C SER A 456 2.34 -19.57 -9.49
N ARG A 457 2.35 -19.50 -10.82
CA ARG A 457 2.53 -18.27 -11.59
C ARG A 457 1.22 -17.70 -12.12
N ARG A 458 0.07 -18.04 -11.55
CA ARG A 458 -1.19 -17.34 -11.85
C ARG A 458 -1.28 -16.05 -11.04
N ARG A 459 -2.01 -15.04 -11.57
CA ARG A 459 -2.27 -13.76 -10.90
C ARG A 459 -3.39 -13.87 -9.89
N GLY A 460 -3.50 -12.92 -8.96
CA GLY A 460 -4.50 -12.94 -7.91
C GLY A 460 -4.07 -12.28 -6.61
N TYR A 461 -4.43 -12.88 -5.49
CA TYR A 461 -4.18 -12.36 -4.14
C TYR A 461 -4.30 -13.50 -3.11
N VAL A 462 -4.01 -13.23 -1.85
CA VAL A 462 -4.24 -14.21 -0.76
C VAL A 462 -5.31 -13.68 0.17
N ARG A 463 -6.30 -14.53 0.46
CA ARG A 463 -7.30 -14.28 1.51
C ARG A 463 -6.94 -15.10 2.73
N THR A 464 -6.99 -14.48 3.90
CA THR A 464 -6.75 -15.15 5.18
C THR A 464 -7.94 -14.98 6.11
N LYS A 465 -8.14 -15.97 6.97
CA LYS A 465 -9.06 -15.88 8.10
C LYS A 465 -8.32 -16.25 9.38
N PHE A 466 -8.11 -15.26 10.25
CA PHE A 466 -7.52 -15.46 11.57
C PHE A 466 -8.61 -15.70 12.60
N THR A 467 -8.37 -16.68 13.45
CA THR A 467 -9.12 -16.94 14.68
C THR A 467 -8.14 -17.13 15.84
N ALA A 468 -8.65 -17.25 17.07
CA ALA A 468 -7.79 -17.56 18.21
C ALA A 468 -7.14 -18.96 18.15
N ARG A 469 -7.60 -19.85 17.25
CA ARG A 469 -7.17 -21.25 17.16
C ARG A 469 -6.37 -21.56 15.89
N GLU A 470 -6.57 -20.81 14.83
CA GLU A 470 -5.93 -21.05 13.53
C GLU A 470 -5.94 -19.81 12.65
N MET A 471 -5.02 -19.79 11.69
CA MET A 471 -5.05 -18.93 10.52
C MET A 471 -5.23 -19.82 9.28
N ARG A 472 -6.35 -19.65 8.57
CA ARG A 472 -6.55 -20.24 7.24
C ARG A 472 -6.07 -19.27 6.17
N ALA A 473 -5.35 -19.76 5.17
CA ALA A 473 -4.91 -19.00 4.00
C ALA A 473 -5.41 -19.66 2.70
N ASP A 474 -6.18 -18.93 1.91
CA ASP A 474 -6.70 -19.33 0.60
C ASP A 474 -5.94 -18.54 -0.48
N PHE A 475 -5.24 -19.25 -1.37
CA PHE A 475 -4.50 -18.67 -2.49
C PHE A 475 -5.46 -18.47 -3.67
N ARG A 476 -5.87 -17.22 -3.91
CA ARG A 476 -6.92 -16.85 -4.86
C ARG A 476 -6.28 -16.53 -6.20
N VAL A 477 -6.69 -17.22 -7.26
CA VAL A 477 -6.11 -17.09 -8.60
C VAL A 477 -7.15 -16.70 -9.65
N LEU A 478 -6.68 -15.97 -10.65
CA LEU A 478 -7.40 -15.65 -11.87
C LEU A 478 -6.83 -16.45 -13.05
N PRO A 479 -7.68 -16.90 -13.99
CA PRO A 479 -7.20 -17.55 -15.22
C PRO A 479 -6.49 -16.58 -16.17
N GLN A 480 -6.82 -15.29 -16.12
CA GLN A 480 -6.20 -14.24 -16.94
C GLN A 480 -6.47 -12.85 -16.35
N VAL A 481 -5.65 -11.89 -16.75
CA VAL A 481 -5.80 -10.46 -16.44
C VAL A 481 -5.71 -9.60 -17.70
N SER A 482 -5.38 -10.15 -18.86
CA SER A 482 -5.35 -9.46 -20.16
C SER A 482 -6.72 -8.96 -20.63
N THR A 483 -7.81 -9.46 -20.02
CA THR A 483 -9.17 -8.92 -20.18
C THR A 483 -9.82 -8.74 -18.80
N PRO A 484 -10.76 -7.79 -18.65
CA PRO A 484 -11.47 -7.60 -17.39
C PRO A 484 -12.45 -8.76 -17.09
N GLY A 485 -12.84 -8.89 -15.83
CA GLY A 485 -14.04 -9.64 -15.43
C GLY A 485 -13.87 -11.13 -15.15
N ALA A 486 -12.66 -11.67 -15.27
CA ALA A 486 -12.37 -13.07 -14.90
C ALA A 486 -12.83 -13.39 -13.45
N GLU A 487 -13.33 -14.61 -13.25
CA GLU A 487 -13.71 -15.11 -11.92
C GLU A 487 -12.46 -15.59 -11.16
N ALA A 488 -12.43 -15.34 -9.85
CA ALA A 488 -11.39 -15.87 -8.97
C ALA A 488 -11.78 -17.25 -8.43
N SER A 489 -10.82 -18.17 -8.41
CA SER A 489 -10.94 -19.49 -7.77
C SER A 489 -9.88 -19.65 -6.69
N THR A 490 -10.07 -20.59 -5.76
CA THR A 490 -9.04 -20.94 -4.78
C THR A 490 -8.17 -22.05 -5.34
N LEU A 491 -6.90 -21.76 -5.60
CA LEU A 491 -5.92 -22.74 -6.06
C LEU A 491 -5.60 -23.77 -4.98
N LYS A 492 -5.29 -23.29 -3.78
CA LYS A 492 -4.90 -24.10 -2.63
C LYS A 492 -5.27 -23.40 -1.33
N SER A 493 -5.59 -24.17 -0.32
CA SER A 493 -5.81 -23.68 1.05
C SER A 493 -4.81 -24.34 2.00
N PHE A 494 -4.33 -23.57 2.97
CA PHE A 494 -3.53 -24.05 4.08
C PHE A 494 -4.10 -23.55 5.41
N VAL A 495 -3.83 -24.29 6.48
CA VAL A 495 -4.09 -23.89 7.86
C VAL A 495 -2.79 -23.92 8.66
N VAL A 496 -2.54 -22.84 9.39
CA VAL A 496 -1.57 -22.78 10.47
C VAL A 496 -2.36 -22.81 11.77
N GLU A 497 -2.16 -23.84 12.59
CA GLU A 497 -2.87 -23.97 13.87
C GLU A 497 -2.12 -23.22 14.97
N ASP A 498 -2.84 -22.81 16.01
CA ASP A 498 -2.24 -22.13 17.15
C ASP A 498 -1.15 -22.99 17.81
N ARG A 499 0.06 -22.42 17.93
CA ARG A 499 1.29 -23.05 18.42
C ARG A 499 1.84 -24.16 17.52
N ASN A 500 1.33 -24.30 16.30
CA ASN A 500 1.85 -25.19 15.27
C ASN A 500 2.24 -24.35 14.04
N PRO A 501 3.50 -23.86 13.99
CA PRO A 501 3.90 -22.87 12.99
C PRO A 501 4.01 -23.41 11.55
N GLY A 502 3.73 -24.70 11.31
CA GLY A 502 3.80 -25.30 9.98
C GLY A 502 2.50 -25.17 9.18
N LEU A 503 2.65 -25.11 7.86
CA LEU A 503 1.55 -25.13 6.90
C LEU A 503 0.94 -26.54 6.78
N ASN A 504 -0.35 -26.68 7.08
CA ASN A 504 -1.11 -27.92 6.91
C ASN A 504 -2.09 -27.79 5.73
N PRO A 505 -2.10 -28.69 4.75
CA PRO A 505 -3.09 -28.65 3.68
C PRO A 505 -4.50 -28.92 4.23
N VAL A 506 -5.50 -28.23 3.67
CA VAL A 506 -6.94 -28.44 3.96
C VAL A 506 -7.54 -29.46 3.02
#